data_AF-A0A2H0RH17-F1
#
_entry.id   AF-A0A2H0RH17-F1
#
_cell.length_a   1.000
_cell.length_b   1.000
_cell.length_c   1.000
_cell.angle_alpha   90.00
_cell.angle_beta   90.00
_cell.angle_gamma   90.00
#
_symmetry.space_group_name_H-M   'P 1'
#
loop_
_entity.id
_entity.type
_entity.pdbx_description
1 polymer ?
#
loop_
_entity_poly.entity_id
_entity_poly.type
_entity_poly.pdbx_seq_one_letter_code
_entity_poly.pdbx_strand_id
1 'polypeptide(L)'
;MKNILIINTGVFLSVAILHLMRAFYGWTAVVGGAEIGLGVSLLAVLLAGSLAWFNWRLVGLKSREVWLKLILVLLALDASAVLYSWSIDLTYFGLSRGVLLAIGLVEVVAVVGLAAYLGRVKKVYG
;
A
#
# COMPACT_ATOMS: atom_id res chain seq x y z
N MET A 1 -12.28 -3.19 15.96
CA MET A 1 -10.85 -2.96 16.25
C MET A 1 -9.90 -3.72 15.31
N LYS A 2 -10.01 -5.05 15.14
CA LYS A 2 -9.10 -5.85 14.31
C LYS A 2 -8.90 -5.33 12.87
N ASN A 3 -9.97 -4.92 12.18
CA ASN A 3 -9.87 -4.38 10.82
C ASN A 3 -9.05 -3.08 10.76
N ILE A 4 -9.16 -2.19 11.75
CA ILE A 4 -8.39 -0.93 11.80
C ILE A 4 -6.90 -1.25 11.95
N LEU A 5 -6.54 -2.21 12.80
CA LEU A 5 -5.15 -2.64 12.96
C LEU A 5 -4.57 -3.17 11.63
N ILE A 6 -5.34 -3.97 10.89
CA ILE A 6 -4.93 -4.50 9.58
C ILE A 6 -4.73 -3.36 8.56
N ILE A 7 -5.66 -2.40 8.50
CA ILE A 7 -5.56 -1.23 7.62
C ILE A 7 -4.30 -0.43 7.97
N ASN A 8 -4.11 -0.10 9.25
CA ASN A 8 -2.94 0.65 9.71
C ASN A 8 -1.64 -0.11 9.44
N THR A 9 -1.60 -1.44 9.62
CA THR A 9 -0.46 -2.27 9.23
C THR A 9 -0.16 -2.11 7.75
N GLY A 10 -1.16 -2.23 6.87
CA GLY A 10 -0.97 -2.08 5.43
C GLY A 10 -0.40 -0.72 5.06
N VAL A 11 -0.99 0.36 5.57
CA VAL A 11 -0.54 1.74 5.30
C VAL A 11 0.90 1.96 5.75
N PHE A 12 1.21 1.65 7.02
CA PHE A 12 2.57 1.87 7.53
C PHE A 12 3.60 0.96 6.88
N LEU A 13 3.22 -0.26 6.52
CA LEU A 13 4.09 -1.17 5.78
C LEU A 13 4.41 -0.61 4.39
N SER A 14 3.40 -0.12 3.65
CA SER A 14 3.62 0.52 2.34
C SER A 14 4.54 1.73 2.44
N VAL A 15 4.33 2.61 3.43
CA VAL A 15 5.21 3.76 3.68
C VAL A 15 6.64 3.31 3.97
N ALA A 16 6.83 2.35 4.88
CA ALA A 16 8.15 1.83 5.22
C ALA A 16 8.87 1.24 3.99
N ILE A 17 8.17 0.46 3.16
CA ILE A 17 8.73 -0.14 1.95
C ILE A 17 9.12 0.95 0.94
N LEU A 18 8.26 1.94 0.68
CA LEU A 18 8.57 3.02 -0.26
C LEU A 18 9.81 3.82 0.17
N HIS A 19 9.92 4.14 1.46
CA HIS A 19 11.10 4.84 1.98
C HIS A 19 12.36 3.96 2.00
N LEU A 20 12.20 2.65 2.20
CA LEU A 20 13.31 1.70 2.11
C LEU A 20 13.83 1.61 0.66
N MET A 21 12.93 1.49 -0.31
CA MET A 21 13.28 1.53 -1.74
C MET A 21 13.98 2.84 -2.09
N ARG A 22 13.46 3.98 -1.63
CA ARG A 22 14.11 5.28 -1.82
C ARG A 22 15.54 5.29 -1.27
N ALA A 23 15.76 4.77 -0.06
CA ALA A 23 17.08 4.71 0.55
C ALA A 23 18.05 3.80 -0.21
N PHE A 24 17.58 2.66 -0.73
CA PHE A 24 18.40 1.73 -1.51
C PHE A 24 18.73 2.24 -2.92
N TYR A 25 17.76 2.82 -3.62
CA TYR A 25 17.94 3.28 -5.01
C TYR A 25 18.41 4.73 -5.13
N GLY A 26 18.51 5.46 -4.01
CA GLY A 26 18.95 6.86 -4.00
C GLY A 26 17.97 7.83 -4.68
N TRP A 27 16.67 7.51 -4.71
CA TRP A 27 15.68 8.36 -5.38
C TRP A 27 15.56 9.73 -4.71
N THR A 28 15.61 10.80 -5.50
CA THR A 28 15.35 12.15 -5.01
C THR A 28 13.85 12.30 -4.72
N ALA A 29 13.53 12.91 -3.57
CA ALA A 29 12.16 13.25 -3.23
C ALA A 29 12.08 14.76 -3.07
N VAL A 30 11.17 15.40 -3.79
CA VAL A 30 10.97 16.85 -3.78
C VAL A 30 9.56 17.14 -3.29
N VAL A 31 9.44 17.96 -2.25
CA VAL A 31 8.14 18.38 -1.69
C VAL A 31 8.12 19.90 -1.62
N GLY A 32 7.19 20.54 -2.35
CA GLY A 32 7.11 22.01 -2.40
C GLY A 32 8.38 22.69 -2.92
N GLY A 33 9.14 22.03 -3.80
CA GLY A 33 10.41 22.53 -4.34
C GLY A 33 11.64 22.29 -3.47
N ALA A 34 11.49 21.72 -2.27
CA ALA A 34 12.60 21.35 -1.40
C ALA A 34 12.97 19.87 -1.56
N GLU A 35 14.27 19.58 -1.72
CA GLU A 35 14.78 18.21 -1.68
C GLU A 35 14.76 17.66 -0.24
N ILE A 36 14.16 16.50 -0.07
CA ILE A 36 14.09 15.80 1.21
C ILE A 36 15.34 14.93 1.35
N GLY A 37 16.14 15.13 2.38
CA GLY A 37 17.33 14.31 2.64
C GLY A 37 17.02 12.81 2.80
N LEU A 38 17.98 11.95 2.47
CA LEU A 38 17.84 10.48 2.64
C LEU A 38 17.65 10.07 4.11
N GLY A 39 18.23 10.83 5.06
CA GLY A 39 18.05 10.58 6.50
C GLY A 39 16.60 10.58 6.96
N VAL A 40 15.75 11.43 6.34
CA VAL A 40 14.30 11.46 6.63
C VAL A 40 13.63 10.15 6.20
N SER A 41 14.07 9.54 5.10
CA SER A 41 13.54 8.25 4.67
C SER A 41 13.98 7.11 5.56
N LEU A 42 15.23 7.10 6.05
CA LEU A 42 15.66 6.12 7.04
C LEU A 42 14.84 6.23 8.33
N LEU A 43 14.57 7.45 8.80
CA LEU A 43 13.69 7.67 9.95
C LEU A 43 12.27 7.16 9.68
N ALA A 44 11.71 7.43 8.48
CA ALA A 44 10.39 6.94 8.10
C ALA A 44 10.32 5.40 8.04
N VAL A 45 11.36 4.73 7.54
CA VAL A 45 11.46 3.25 7.57
C VAL A 45 11.36 2.74 9.00
N LEU A 46 12.13 3.33 9.93
CA LEU A 46 12.14 2.88 11.32
C LEU A 46 10.80 3.13 12.02
N LEU A 47 10.24 4.33 11.89
CA LEU A 47 9.00 4.71 12.56
C LEU A 47 7.80 3.95 11.97
N ALA A 48 7.59 4.03 10.66
CA ALA A 48 6.47 3.35 10.01
C ALA A 48 6.61 1.83 10.09
N GLY A 49 7.82 1.29 9.90
CA GLY A 49 8.08 -0.14 10.05
C GLY A 49 7.77 -0.64 11.46
N SER A 50 8.18 0.11 12.49
CA SER A 50 7.85 -0.23 13.89
C SER A 50 6.35 -0.18 14.16
N LEU A 51 5.65 0.86 13.67
CA LEU A 51 4.20 0.96 13.82
C LEU A 51 3.46 -0.17 13.09
N ALA A 52 3.89 -0.53 11.87
CA ALA A 52 3.35 -1.66 11.13
C ALA A 52 3.53 -2.97 11.92
N TRP A 53 4.73 -3.18 12.49
CA TRP A 53 5.05 -4.33 13.32
C TRP A 53 4.21 -4.41 14.60
N PHE A 54 4.09 -3.31 15.34
CA PHE A 54 3.28 -3.28 16.57
C PHE A 54 1.80 -3.55 16.28
N ASN A 55 1.22 -2.90 15.25
CA ASN A 55 -0.15 -3.18 14.82
C ASN A 55 -0.32 -4.66 14.44
N TRP A 56 0.64 -5.24 13.70
CA TRP A 56 0.58 -6.64 13.27
C TRP A 56 0.65 -7.63 14.43
N ARG A 57 1.39 -7.31 15.49
CA ARG A 57 1.40 -8.11 16.72
C ARG A 57 0.05 -8.06 17.45
N LEU A 58 -0.59 -6.88 17.50
CA LEU A 58 -1.89 -6.69 18.15
C LEU A 58 -3.06 -7.35 17.41
N VAL A 59 -2.90 -7.67 16.12
CA VAL A 59 -3.92 -8.43 15.36
C VAL A 59 -4.14 -9.86 15.92
N GLY A 60 -3.16 -10.44 16.63
CA GLY A 60 -3.27 -11.76 17.26
C GLY A 60 -3.22 -12.91 16.24
N LEU A 61 -4.20 -13.83 16.30
CA LEU A 61 -4.28 -14.97 15.38
C LEU A 61 -4.52 -14.52 13.93
N LYS A 62 -3.61 -14.95 13.06
CA LYS A 62 -3.54 -14.58 11.63
C LYS A 62 -4.19 -15.66 10.76
N SER A 63 -5.51 -15.70 10.76
CA SER A 63 -6.27 -16.57 9.86
C SER A 63 -6.08 -16.16 8.40
N ARG A 64 -6.48 -17.04 7.47
CA ARG A 64 -6.52 -16.73 6.03
C ARG A 64 -7.27 -15.43 5.74
N GLU A 65 -8.39 -15.18 6.43
CA GLU A 65 -9.17 -13.95 6.27
C GLU A 65 -8.37 -12.68 6.62
N VAL A 66 -7.55 -12.73 7.68
CA VAL A 66 -6.69 -11.61 8.09
C VAL A 66 -5.67 -11.28 7.00
N TRP A 67 -5.03 -12.30 6.44
CA TRP A 67 -4.08 -12.13 5.34
C TRP A 67 -4.76 -11.56 4.09
N LEU A 68 -5.92 -12.08 3.73
CA LEU A 68 -6.68 -11.57 2.58
C LEU A 68 -7.11 -10.11 2.78
N LYS A 69 -7.47 -9.71 4.00
CA LYS A 69 -7.75 -8.30 4.32
C LYS A 69 -6.50 -7.43 4.20
N LEU A 70 -5.34 -7.90 4.64
CA LEU A 70 -4.08 -7.17 4.46
C LEU A 70 -3.74 -7.02 2.98
N ILE A 71 -3.85 -8.11 2.21
CA ILE A 71 -3.65 -8.09 0.74
C ILE A 71 -4.62 -7.12 0.08
N LEU A 72 -5.90 -7.11 0.48
CA LEU A 72 -6.88 -6.16 -0.03
C LEU A 72 -6.46 -4.71 0.23
N VAL A 73 -5.94 -4.40 1.42
CA VAL A 73 -5.44 -3.06 1.74
C VAL A 73 -4.25 -2.70 0.87
N LEU A 74 -3.29 -3.61 0.72
CA LEU A 74 -2.09 -3.36 -0.11
C LEU A 74 -2.45 -3.14 -1.58
N LEU A 75 -3.33 -3.97 -2.14
CA LEU A 75 -3.84 -3.81 -3.51
C LEU A 75 -4.61 -2.49 -3.68
N ALA A 76 -5.41 -2.11 -2.69
CA ALA A 76 -6.16 -0.85 -2.75
C ALA A 76 -5.24 0.37 -2.72
N LEU A 77 -4.17 0.33 -1.93
CA LEU A 77 -3.15 1.37 -1.89
C LEU A 77 -2.39 1.46 -3.22
N ASP A 78 -2.00 0.33 -3.78
CA ASP A 78 -1.29 0.25 -5.06
C ASP A 78 -2.17 0.79 -6.21
N ALA A 79 -3.41 0.32 -6.31
CA ALA A 79 -4.39 0.83 -7.27
C ALA A 79 -4.60 2.35 -7.15
N SER A 80 -4.64 2.86 -5.92
CA SER A 80 -4.77 4.30 -5.67
C SER A 80 -3.54 5.06 -6.16
N ALA A 81 -2.33 4.52 -5.96
CA ALA A 81 -1.08 5.13 -6.42
C ALA A 81 -0.96 5.12 -7.94
N VAL A 82 -1.33 4.04 -8.61
CA VAL A 82 -1.32 3.92 -10.07
C VAL A 82 -2.36 4.86 -10.70
N LEU A 83 -3.59 4.89 -10.16
CA LEU A 83 -4.63 5.80 -10.66
C LEU A 83 -4.31 7.27 -10.41
N TYR A 84 -3.69 7.60 -9.26
CA TYR A 84 -3.17 8.93 -9.00
C TYR A 84 -2.08 9.31 -10.00
N SER A 85 -1.16 8.39 -10.29
CA SER A 85 -0.11 8.63 -11.28
C SER A 85 -0.69 8.89 -12.68
N TRP A 86 -1.68 8.10 -13.07
CA TRP A 86 -2.42 8.32 -14.31
C TRP A 86 -3.15 9.68 -14.35
N SER A 87 -3.74 10.12 -13.23
CA SER A 87 -4.55 11.36 -13.20
C SER A 87 -3.71 12.63 -13.31
N ILE A 88 -2.41 12.56 -12.98
CA ILE A 88 -1.47 13.68 -13.09
C ILE A 88 -0.46 13.51 -14.24
N ASP A 89 -0.77 12.65 -15.22
CA ASP A 89 0.04 12.44 -16.41
C ASP A 89 1.50 12.02 -16.12
N LEU A 90 1.73 11.31 -15.00
CA LEU A 90 3.05 10.79 -14.66
C LEU A 90 3.46 9.68 -15.65
N THR A 91 4.73 9.71 -16.05
CA THR A 91 5.39 8.62 -16.77
C THR A 91 6.65 8.24 -16.01
N TYR A 92 6.74 6.99 -15.57
CA TYR A 92 7.92 6.46 -14.89
C TYR A 92 8.15 5.00 -15.29
N PHE A 93 9.39 4.53 -15.16
CA PHE A 93 9.80 3.17 -15.57
C PHE A 93 9.44 2.78 -17.02
N GLY A 94 9.38 3.77 -17.93
CA GLY A 94 9.02 3.55 -19.33
C GLY A 94 7.54 3.24 -19.58
N LEU A 95 6.69 3.37 -18.55
CA LEU A 95 5.24 3.15 -18.68
C LEU A 95 4.58 4.41 -19.23
N SER A 96 3.83 4.25 -20.32
CA SER A 96 2.98 5.31 -20.87
C SER A 96 1.72 5.50 -20.03
N ARG A 97 1.08 6.67 -20.16
CA ARG A 97 -0.20 6.95 -19.52
C ARG A 97 -1.26 5.88 -19.80
N GLY A 98 -1.35 5.41 -21.04
CA GLY A 98 -2.30 4.36 -21.43
C GLY A 98 -2.02 3.03 -20.72
N VAL A 99 -0.75 2.69 -20.51
CA VAL A 99 -0.34 1.49 -19.76
C VAL A 99 -0.68 1.63 -18.28
N LEU A 100 -0.42 2.79 -17.66
CA LEU A 100 -0.81 3.04 -16.26
C LEU A 100 -2.33 2.93 -16.05
N LEU A 101 -3.15 3.44 -16.97
CA LEU A 101 -4.60 3.27 -16.90
C LEU A 101 -5.00 1.79 -16.96
N ALA A 102 -4.42 1.03 -17.88
CA ALA A 102 -4.71 -0.40 -18.01
C ALA A 102 -4.36 -1.17 -16.74
N ILE A 103 -3.19 -0.90 -16.14
CA ILE A 103 -2.76 -1.49 -14.86
C ILE A 103 -3.77 -1.11 -13.76
N GLY A 104 -4.09 0.18 -13.61
CA GLY A 104 -5.02 0.65 -12.58
C GLY A 104 -6.40 0.02 -12.69
N LEU A 105 -6.92 -0.19 -13.91
CA LEU A 105 -8.19 -0.89 -14.12
C LEU A 105 -8.14 -2.36 -13.67
N VAL A 106 -7.06 -3.07 -14.00
CA VAL A 106 -6.86 -4.46 -13.55
C VAL A 106 -6.80 -4.54 -12.02
N GLU A 107 -6.09 -3.60 -11.38
CA GLU A 107 -5.97 -3.54 -9.94
C GLU A 107 -7.31 -3.23 -9.26
N VAL A 108 -8.12 -2.31 -9.82
CA VAL A 108 -9.47 -2.05 -9.34
C VAL A 108 -10.34 -3.30 -9.41
N VAL A 109 -10.28 -4.06 -10.51
CA VAL A 109 -11.01 -5.33 -10.64
C VAL A 109 -10.56 -6.33 -9.56
N ALA A 110 -9.25 -6.44 -9.31
CA ALA A 110 -8.72 -7.31 -8.26
C ALA A 110 -9.20 -6.90 -6.86
N VAL A 111 -9.16 -5.59 -6.55
CA VAL A 111 -9.65 -5.03 -5.27
C VAL A 111 -11.14 -5.33 -5.09
N VAL A 112 -11.98 -5.02 -6.09
CA VAL A 112 -13.42 -5.26 -6.03
C VAL A 112 -13.72 -6.75 -5.91
N GLY A 113 -13.04 -7.59 -6.70
CA GLY A 113 -13.20 -9.04 -6.67
C GLY A 113 -12.86 -9.63 -5.29
N LEU A 114 -11.74 -9.23 -4.70
CA LEU A 114 -11.32 -9.70 -3.38
C LEU A 114 -12.23 -9.17 -2.27
N ALA A 115 -12.67 -7.91 -2.35
CA ALA A 115 -13.64 -7.35 -1.40
C ALA A 115 -14.98 -8.09 -1.45
N ALA A 116 -15.49 -8.39 -2.66
CA ALA A 116 -16.73 -9.15 -2.85
C ALA A 116 -16.59 -10.58 -2.32
N TYR A 117 -15.45 -11.24 -2.57
CA TYR A 117 -15.15 -12.57 -2.02
C TYR A 117 -15.19 -12.56 -0.48
N LEU A 118 -14.50 -11.62 0.16
CA LEU A 118 -14.49 -11.48 1.62
C LEU A 118 -15.89 -11.19 2.19
N GLY A 119 -16.68 -10.36 1.49
CA GLY A 119 -18.07 -10.09 1.85
C GLY A 119 -18.96 -11.34 1.82
N ARG A 120 -18.78 -12.21 0.82
CA ARG A 120 -19.51 -13.49 0.72
C ARG A 120 -19.11 -14.47 1.81
N VAL A 121 -17.81 -14.67 2.05
CA VAL A 121 -17.32 -15.59 3.11
C VAL A 121 -17.88 -15.21 4.47
N LYS A 122 -17.90 -13.90 4.79
CA LYS A 122 -18.46 -13.40 6.05
C LYS A 122 -19.96 -13.72 6.19
N LYS A 123 -20.73 -13.69 5.09
CA LYS A 123 -22.18 -13.98 5.11
C LYS A 123 -22.48 -15.48 5.28
N VAL A 124 -21.59 -16.37 4.84
CA VAL A 124 -21.81 -17.82 4.89
C VAL A 124 -21.37 -18.44 6.22
N TYR A 125 -20.33 -17.89 6.86
CA TYR A 125 -19.68 -18.49 8.03
C TYR A 125 -19.72 -17.61 9.30
N GLY A 126 -20.37 -16.44 9.26
CA GLY A 126 -20.49 -15.51 10.38
C GLY A 126 -21.91 -15.37 10.86
#